data_AF-A0A847X155-F1
#
_entry.id   AF-A0A847X155-F1
#
_cell.length_a   1.000
_cell.length_b   1.000
_cell.length_c   1.000
_cell.angle_alpha   90.00
_cell.angle_beta   90.00
_cell.angle_gamma   90.00
#
_symmetry.space_group_name_H-M   'P 1'
#
loop_
_entity.id
_entity.type
_entity.pdbx_description
1 polymer ?
#
loop_
_entity_poly.entity_id
_entity_poly.type
_entity_poly.pdbx_seq_one_letter_code
_entity_poly.pdbx_strand_id
1 'polypeptide(L)'
;SLYATPYLDALAAKNSAGLAALINGSSDAALEAEIIANWYTGLHDTADGEAIVTYEDALIWEALDYTKPMGWCGGETGYWADAPAGEA
;
A
#
# COMPACT_ATOMS: atom_id res chain seq x y z
N SER A 1 -12.07 5.41 2.83
CA SER A 1 -11.40 4.49 1.90
C SER A 1 -11.94 3.10 2.15
N LEU A 2 -12.31 2.35 1.09
CA LEU A 2 -12.82 0.97 1.19
C LEU A 2 -11.80 0.00 1.81
N TYR A 3 -10.51 0.35 1.78
CA TYR A 3 -9.40 -0.49 2.24
C TYR A 3 -8.85 -0.10 3.61
N ALA A 4 -9.31 1.00 4.21
CA ALA A 4 -8.79 1.45 5.51
C ALA A 4 -9.06 0.45 6.64
N THR A 5 -10.29 -0.07 6.68
CA THR A 5 -10.73 -0.99 7.73
C THR A 5 -9.90 -2.28 7.78
N PRO A 6 -9.71 -3.04 6.68
CA PRO A 6 -8.92 -4.27 6.74
C PRO A 6 -7.46 -4.06 7.16
N TYR A 7 -6.80 -2.98 6.72
CA TYR A 7 -5.44 -2.67 7.19
C TYR A 7 -5.40 -2.33 8.68
N LEU A 8 -6.32 -1.48 9.15
CA LEU A 8 -6.35 -1.06 10.55
C LEU A 8 -6.75 -2.20 11.48
N ASP A 9 -7.66 -3.08 11.06
CA ASP A 9 -8.07 -4.26 11.83
C ASP A 9 -6.90 -5.24 12.00
N ALA A 10 -6.13 -5.49 10.94
CA ALA A 10 -4.94 -6.33 11.00
C ALA A 10 -3.85 -5.73 11.91
N LEU A 11 -3.59 -4.43 11.78
CA LEU A 11 -2.64 -3.72 12.63
C LEU A 11 -3.10 -3.67 14.09
N ALA A 12 -4.40 -3.50 14.35
CA ALA A 12 -4.95 -3.49 15.70
C ALA A 12 -4.86 -4.88 16.36
N ALA A 13 -5.07 -5.95 15.60
CA ALA A 13 -4.89 -7.32 16.08
C ALA A 13 -3.43 -7.61 16.48
N LYS A 14 -2.46 -7.02 15.78
CA LYS A 14 -1.02 -7.15 16.04
C LYS A 14 -0.51 -6.21 17.16
N ASN A 15 -0.90 -4.94 17.12
CA ASN A 15 -0.36 -3.87 17.98
C ASN A 15 -1.38 -2.74 18.23
N SER A 16 -2.52 -3.06 18.85
CA SER A 16 -3.54 -2.06 19.23
C SER A 16 -3.02 -0.92 20.12
N ALA A 17 -2.07 -1.20 21.02
CA ALA A 17 -1.49 -0.19 21.91
C ALA A 17 -0.63 0.83 21.14
N GLY A 18 0.23 0.36 20.23
CA GLY A 18 1.02 1.23 19.36
C GLY A 18 0.15 2.07 18.43
N LEU A 19 -0.90 1.46 17.85
CA LEU A 19 -1.85 2.19 17.02
C LEU A 19 -2.58 3.28 17.81
N ALA A 20 -3.01 2.99 19.05
CA ALA A 20 -3.61 3.98 19.93
C ALA A 20 -2.63 5.11 20.31
N ALA A 21 -1.35 4.79 20.52
CA ALA A 21 -0.32 5.79 20.80
C ALA A 21 -0.08 6.71 19.59
N LEU A 22 -0.01 6.16 18.38
CA LEU A 22 0.09 6.94 17.13
C LEU A 22 -1.11 7.88 16.95
N ILE A 23 -2.33 7.40 17.20
CA ILE A 23 -3.55 8.24 17.15
C ILE A 23 -3.46 9.43 18.13
N ASN A 24 -2.82 9.23 19.28
CA ASN A 24 -2.62 10.27 20.28
C ASN A 24 -1.39 11.16 20.01
N GLY A 25 -0.77 11.06 18.82
CA GLY A 25 0.34 11.89 18.39
C GLY A 25 1.71 11.44 18.89
N SER A 26 1.83 10.23 19.43
CA SER A 26 3.14 9.60 19.60
C SER A 26 3.71 9.22 18.23
N SER A 27 5.02 8.98 18.15
CA SER A 27 5.66 8.49 16.93
C SER A 27 6.32 7.14 17.20
N ASP A 28 6.21 6.26 16.21
CA ASP A 28 6.88 4.96 16.15
C ASP A 28 7.24 4.70 14.69
N ALA A 29 8.49 5.00 14.34
CA ALA A 29 8.96 4.92 12.95
C ALA A 29 8.79 3.53 12.32
N ALA A 30 8.85 2.45 13.13
CA ALA A 30 8.67 1.10 12.61
C ALA A 30 7.20 0.83 12.26
N LEU A 31 6.29 1.20 13.17
CA LEU A 31 4.85 1.04 12.93
C LEU A 31 4.35 1.98 11.81
N GLU A 32 4.86 3.21 11.76
CA GLU A 32 4.58 4.16 10.67
C GLU A 32 5.04 3.61 9.31
N ALA A 33 6.26 3.06 9.24
CA ALA A 33 6.77 2.42 8.02
C ALA A 33 5.94 1.20 7.62
N GLU A 34 5.49 0.38 8.58
CA GLU A 34 4.60 -0.76 8.33
C GLU A 34 3.25 -0.30 7.76
N ILE A 35 2.64 0.75 8.33
CA ILE A 35 1.42 1.35 7.78
C ILE A 35 1.67 1.79 6.33
N ILE A 36 2.70 2.59 6.08
CA ILE A 36 2.99 3.07 4.72
C ILE A 36 3.19 1.90 3.74
N ALA A 37 3.98 0.89 4.14
CA ALA A 37 4.23 -0.28 3.31
C ALA A 37 2.94 -1.03 2.97
N ASN A 38 2.07 -1.27 3.95
CA ASN A 38 0.80 -1.98 3.73
C ASN A 38 -0.08 -1.26 2.70
N TRP A 39 -0.20 0.06 2.82
CA TRP A 39 -1.02 0.86 1.90
C TRP A 39 -0.41 0.96 0.48
N TYR A 40 0.91 1.07 0.36
CA TYR A 40 1.58 1.13 -0.94
C TYR A 40 1.57 -0.20 -1.67
N THR A 41 1.71 -1.31 -0.95
CA THR A 41 1.86 -2.64 -1.55
C THR A 41 0.53 -3.37 -1.74
N GLY A 42 -0.51 -3.00 -1.00
CA GLY A 42 -1.75 -3.78 -1.01
C GLY A 42 -1.76 -4.95 -0.02
N LEU A 43 -0.67 -5.13 0.73
CA LEU A 43 -0.36 -6.33 1.52
C LEU A 43 -0.39 -6.04 3.02
N HIS A 44 -0.53 -7.07 3.84
CA HIS A 44 -0.29 -6.99 5.28
C HIS A 44 0.08 -8.34 5.87
N ASP A 45 0.72 -8.32 7.04
CA ASP A 45 1.00 -9.53 7.81
C ASP A 45 -0.24 -10.05 8.55
N THR A 46 -0.40 -11.37 8.57
CA THR A 46 -1.33 -12.11 9.42
C THR A 46 -0.62 -13.23 10.17
N ALA A 47 -1.31 -13.89 11.10
CA ALA A 47 -0.78 -15.08 11.78
C ALA A 47 -0.48 -16.24 10.81
N ASP A 48 -1.14 -16.29 9.66
CA ASP A 48 -0.98 -17.33 8.64
C ASP A 48 0.00 -16.94 7.53
N GLY A 49 0.62 -15.75 7.63
CA GLY A 49 1.52 -15.18 6.63
C GLY A 49 0.96 -13.91 5.98
N GLU A 50 1.60 -13.49 4.89
CA GLU A 50 1.20 -12.29 4.14
C GLU A 50 -0.15 -12.49 3.43
N ALA A 51 -1.02 -11.48 3.50
CA ALA A 51 -2.33 -11.47 2.87
C ALA A 51 -2.53 -10.20 2.03
N ILE A 52 -3.36 -10.31 0.97
CA ILE A 52 -3.70 -9.22 0.06
C ILE A 52 -5.02 -8.57 0.50
N VAL A 53 -5.02 -7.26 0.70
CA VAL A 53 -6.24 -6.45 0.86
C VAL A 53 -6.74 -5.96 -0.48
N THR A 54 -5.85 -5.42 -1.32
CA THR A 54 -6.14 -5.00 -2.69
C THR A 54 -4.88 -5.14 -3.53
N TYR A 55 -5.04 -5.42 -4.82
CA TYR A 55 -3.93 -5.39 -5.76
C TYR A 55 -4.02 -4.17 -6.66
N GLU A 56 -5.15 -3.97 -7.34
CA GLU A 56 -5.34 -2.90 -8.32
C GLU A 56 -5.38 -1.50 -7.69
N ASP A 57 -5.84 -1.38 -6.44
CA ASP A 57 -5.94 -0.10 -5.72
C ASP A 57 -4.81 0.14 -4.71
N ALA A 58 -3.70 -0.62 -4.82
CA ALA A 58 -2.51 -0.36 -4.02
C ALA A 58 -1.90 1.00 -4.43
N LEU A 59 -1.51 1.85 -3.47
CA LEU A 59 -1.09 3.22 -3.76
C LEU A 59 0.15 3.31 -4.66
N ILE A 60 0.95 2.23 -4.75
CA ILE A 60 2.09 2.19 -5.68
C ILE A 60 1.67 2.42 -7.12
N TRP A 61 0.45 2.04 -7.53
CA TRP A 61 -0.01 2.22 -8.90
C TRP A 61 -0.41 3.67 -9.20
N GLU A 62 -0.79 4.45 -8.19
CA GLU A 62 -0.98 5.90 -8.34
C GLU A 62 0.36 6.65 -8.31
N ALA A 63 1.35 6.10 -7.60
CA ALA A 63 2.67 6.72 -7.47
C ALA A 63 3.57 6.51 -8.71
N LEU A 64 3.28 5.53 -9.56
CA LEU A 64 4.07 5.22 -10.75
C LEU A 64 3.29 5.57 -12.02
N ASP A 65 3.84 6.45 -12.85
CA ASP A 65 3.23 6.92 -14.10
C ASP A 65 3.63 6.11 -15.35
N TYR A 66 4.61 5.22 -15.21
CA TYR A 66 5.20 4.45 -16.31
C TYR A 66 4.84 2.98 -16.31
N THR A 67 4.17 2.51 -15.26
CA THR A 67 3.74 1.12 -15.13
C THR A 67 2.35 1.05 -14.50
N LYS A 68 1.80 -0.14 -14.42
CA LYS A 68 0.41 -0.40 -14.01
C LYS A 68 0.27 -1.84 -13.51
N PRO A 69 -0.82 -2.17 -12.77
CA PRO A 69 -1.05 -3.52 -12.28
C PRO A 69 -0.90 -4.58 -13.38
N MET A 70 -0.26 -5.69 -13.05
CA MET A 70 -0.13 -6.80 -13.99
C MET A 70 -1.53 -7.36 -14.32
N GLY A 71 -1.78 -7.66 -15.59
CA GLY A 71 -3.11 -8.10 -16.06
C GLY A 71 -4.04 -6.98 -16.56
N TRP A 72 -3.74 -5.70 -16.30
CA TRP A 72 -4.48 -4.59 -16.91
C TRP A 72 -3.96 -4.19 -18.30
N CYS A 73 -4.78 -3.60 -19.16
CA CYS A 73 -4.25 -2.99 -20.40
C CYS A 73 -3.77 -1.59 -20.05
N GLY A 74 -2.45 -1.32 -20.17
CA GLY A 74 -1.87 -0.02 -19.80
C GLY A 74 -2.01 1.07 -20.87
N GLY A 75 -2.64 0.74 -22.00
CA GLY A 75 -2.81 1.63 -23.14
C GLY A 75 -2.67 0.88 -24.46
N GLU A 76 -2.31 1.62 -25.50
CA GLU A 76 -1.98 1.04 -26.80
C GLU A 76 -0.76 0.11 -26.71
N THR A 77 -0.65 -0.83 -27.64
CA THR A 77 0.53 -1.70 -27.71
C THR A 77 1.78 -0.84 -27.92
N GLY A 78 2.76 -0.98 -27.04
CA GLY A 78 3.98 -0.16 -27.08
C GLY A 78 3.96 1.07 -26.17
N TYR A 79 2.96 1.26 -25.29
CA TYR A 79 2.95 2.37 -24.32
C TYR A 79 4.20 2.40 -23.42
N TRP A 80 4.89 1.28 -23.27
CA TRP A 80 6.12 1.11 -22.49
C TRP A 80 7.42 1.35 -23.31
N ALA A 81 7.32 1.74 -24.58
CA ALA A 81 8.48 1.84 -25.47
C ALA A 81 9.33 3.10 -25.22
N ASP A 82 8.68 4.19 -24.81
CA ASP A 82 9.35 5.44 -24.50
C ASP A 82 9.78 5.48 -23.03
N ALA A 83 10.83 6.25 -22.74
CA ALA A 83 11.23 6.51 -21.37
C ALA A 83 10.14 7.31 -20.63
N PRO A 84 9.94 7.08 -19.32
CA PRO A 84 9.07 7.93 -18.51
C PRO A 84 9.53 9.39 -18.60
N ALA A 85 8.59 10.34 -18.54
CA ALA A 85 8.89 11.76 -18.69
C ALA A 85 9.77 12.34 -17.56
N GLY A 86 10.03 11.57 -16.50
CA GLY A 86 10.68 12.05 -15.27
C GLY A 86 9.73 12.91 -14.45
N GLU A 87 9.94 12.94 -13.14
CA GLU A 87 9.11 13.75 -12.23
C GLU A 87 9.26 15.25 -12.54
N ALA A 88 8.14 15.96 -12.63
CA ALA A 88 8.08 17.42 -12.66
C ALA A 88 8.14 18.01 -11.24
#